data_AF-A0A2W7RB69-F1
#
_entry.id   AF-A0A2W7RB69-F1
#
_cell.length_a   1.000
_cell.length_b   1.000
_cell.length_c   1.000
_cell.angle_alpha   90.00
_cell.angle_beta   90.00
_cell.angle_gamma   90.00
#
_symmetry.space_group_name_H-M   'P 1'
#
loop_
_entity.id
_entity.type
_entity.pdbx_description
1 polymer ?
#
loop_
_entity_poly.entity_id
_entity_poly.type
_entity_poly.pdbx_seq_one_letter_code
_entity_poly.pdbx_strand_id
1 'polypeptide(L)'
;MKFILVTFLTALLIIIINPFLPYWAVMIFIAILTALVGINGVGAFFAGGLGMGLAWLGQSIYIGIISGSQLPQKMSELMGLGSDMVLFAVTGLLGFLLGAFSALSGSLFRKSLKRKPTNIYGG
;
A
#
# COMPACT_ATOMS: atom_id res chain seq x y z
N MET A 1 16.33 -8.18 -5.59
CA MET A 1 16.13 -7.00 -4.72
C MET A 1 14.74 -7.06 -4.10
N LYS A 2 14.61 -7.45 -2.82
CA LYS A 2 13.29 -7.69 -2.18
C LYS A 2 12.35 -6.47 -2.25
N PHE A 3 12.92 -5.27 -2.20
CA PHE A 3 12.18 -4.01 -2.32
C PHE A 3 11.35 -3.95 -3.60
N ILE A 4 12.02 -3.99 -4.76
CA ILE A 4 11.36 -3.90 -6.08
C ILE A 4 10.30 -5.01 -6.24
N LEU A 5 10.63 -6.23 -5.81
CA LEU A 5 9.69 -7.36 -5.85
C LEU A 5 8.42 -7.07 -5.05
N VAL A 6 8.55 -6.62 -3.80
CA VAL A 6 7.40 -6.33 -2.93
C VAL A 6 6.58 -5.16 -3.47
N THR A 7 7.22 -4.10 -3.96
CA THR A 7 6.53 -2.97 -4.58
C THR A 7 5.69 -3.43 -5.77
N PHE A 8 6.30 -4.19 -6.68
CA PHE A 8 5.63 -4.71 -7.87
C PHE A 8 4.48 -5.66 -7.52
N LEU A 9 4.71 -6.65 -6.64
CA LEU A 9 3.69 -7.60 -6.21
C LEU A 9 2.54 -6.91 -5.48
N THR A 10 2.82 -5.87 -4.68
CA THR A 10 1.78 -5.08 -3.99
C THR A 10 0.91 -4.34 -5.01
N ALA A 11 1.52 -3.66 -5.99
CA ALA A 11 0.77 -2.96 -7.03
C ALA A 11 -0.09 -3.93 -7.86
N LEU A 12 0.49 -5.07 -8.27
CA LEU A 12 -0.22 -6.10 -9.02
C LEU A 12 -1.40 -6.68 -8.22
N LEU A 13 -1.18 -6.97 -6.93
CA LEU A 13 -2.21 -7.46 -6.03
C LEU A 13 -3.38 -6.48 -5.96
N ILE A 14 -3.11 -5.19 -5.86
CA ILE A 14 -4.18 -4.17 -5.76
C ILE A 14 -4.94 -4.07 -7.08
N ILE A 15 -4.25 -4.01 -8.21
CA ILE A 15 -4.90 -3.89 -9.53
C ILE A 15 -5.86 -5.08 -9.76
N ILE A 16 -5.48 -6.29 -9.34
CA ILE A 16 -6.28 -7.50 -9.55
C ILE A 16 -7.39 -7.63 -8.50
N ILE A 17 -7.11 -7.36 -7.22
CA ILE A 17 -8.01 -7.73 -6.12
C ILE A 17 -8.97 -6.61 -5.72
N ASN A 18 -8.57 -5.35 -5.85
CA ASN A 18 -9.38 -4.19 -5.43
C ASN A 18 -10.77 -4.10 -6.12
N PRO A 19 -10.99 -4.62 -7.35
CA PRO A 19 -12.33 -4.71 -7.93
C PRO A 19 -13.28 -5.71 -7.24
N PHE A 20 -12.76 -6.71 -6.52
CA PHE A 20 -13.54 -7.81 -5.96
C PHE A 20 -13.71 -7.73 -4.44
N LEU A 21 -12.80 -7.02 -3.75
CA LEU A 21 -12.75 -6.96 -2.29
C LEU A 21 -12.56 -5.52 -1.80
N PRO A 22 -13.08 -5.19 -0.61
CA PRO A 22 -12.85 -3.89 -0.01
C PRO A 22 -11.38 -3.69 0.37
N TYR A 23 -10.94 -2.44 0.41
CA TYR A 23 -9.53 -2.08 0.64
C TYR A 23 -8.94 -2.63 1.95
N TRP A 24 -9.73 -2.79 3.02
CA TRP A 24 -9.28 -3.41 4.26
C TRP A 24 -8.82 -4.87 4.10
N ALA A 25 -9.44 -5.63 3.20
CA ALA A 25 -9.01 -7.01 2.91
C ALA A 25 -7.67 -7.02 2.18
N VAL A 26 -7.47 -6.07 1.26
CA VAL A 26 -6.21 -5.88 0.54
C VAL A 26 -5.06 -5.55 1.49
N MET A 27 -5.31 -4.73 2.52
CA MET A 27 -4.32 -4.45 3.58
C MET A 27 -3.83 -5.73 4.28
N ILE A 28 -4.74 -6.67 4.58
CA ILE A 28 -4.38 -7.97 5.17
C ILE A 28 -3.48 -8.77 4.22
N PHE A 29 -3.81 -8.81 2.93
CA PHE A 29 -2.97 -9.50 1.95
C PHE A 29 -1.59 -8.89 1.78
N ILE A 30 -1.47 -7.56 1.83
CA ILE A 30 -0.16 -6.88 1.81
C ILE A 30 0.67 -7.29 3.03
N ALA A 31 0.07 -7.34 4.22
CA ALA A 31 0.74 -7.79 5.43
C ALA A 31 1.20 -9.26 5.33
N ILE A 32 0.35 -10.15 4.81
CA ILE A 32 0.72 -11.56 4.57
C ILE A 32 1.87 -11.65 3.56
N LEU A 33 1.77 -10.95 2.43
CA LEU A 33 2.79 -10.91 1.39
C LEU A 33 4.15 -10.50 1.95
N THR A 34 4.22 -9.40 2.70
CA THR A 34 5.51 -8.94 3.25
C THR A 34 6.04 -9.83 4.37
N ALA A 35 5.14 -10.42 5.17
CA ALA A 35 5.49 -11.43 6.15
C ALA A 35 6.11 -12.67 5.47
N LEU A 36 5.61 -13.11 4.32
CA LEU A 36 6.13 -14.26 3.56
C LEU A 36 7.48 -13.95 2.87
N VAL A 37 7.63 -12.77 2.26
CA VAL A 37 8.87 -12.37 1.57
C VAL A 37 10.03 -12.10 2.55
N GLY A 38 9.71 -11.65 3.77
CA GLY A 38 10.72 -11.38 4.81
C GLY A 38 11.68 -10.27 4.40
N ILE A 39 11.12 -9.14 3.97
CA ILE A 39 11.82 -7.86 3.79
C ILE A 39 12.00 -7.16 5.15
N ASN A 40 13.03 -6.33 5.31
CA ASN A 40 13.24 -5.55 6.55
C ASN A 40 12.16 -4.47 6.72
N GLY A 41 11.98 -3.95 7.94
CA GLY A 41 10.85 -3.04 8.26
C GLY A 41 10.82 -1.77 7.41
N VAL A 42 11.95 -1.07 7.28
CA VAL A 42 12.04 0.17 6.47
C VAL A 42 11.78 -0.12 4.99
N GLY A 43 12.37 -1.20 4.45
CA GLY A 43 12.12 -1.61 3.07
C GLY A 43 10.67 -2.03 2.84
N ALA A 44 10.03 -2.69 3.82
CA ALA A 44 8.63 -3.06 3.75
C ALA A 44 7.72 -1.83 3.68
N PHE A 45 7.96 -0.84 4.56
CA PHE A 45 7.19 0.40 4.63
C PHE A 45 7.16 1.11 3.27
N PHE A 46 8.33 1.40 2.69
CA PHE A 46 8.39 2.08 1.40
C PHE A 46 7.94 1.19 0.23
N ALA A 47 8.22 -0.12 0.26
CA ALA A 47 7.81 -1.00 -0.84
C ALA A 47 6.29 -1.17 -0.90
N GLY A 48 5.65 -1.47 0.23
CA GLY A 48 4.19 -1.60 0.32
C GLY A 48 3.50 -0.26 0.07
N GLY A 49 4.04 0.82 0.62
CA GLY A 49 3.52 2.17 0.41
C GLY A 49 3.57 2.60 -1.04
N LEU A 50 4.74 2.48 -1.71
CA LEU A 50 4.84 2.82 -3.12
C LEU A 50 3.96 1.91 -3.99
N GLY A 51 3.89 0.62 -3.68
CA GLY A 51 3.03 -0.32 -4.41
C GLY A 51 1.57 0.10 -4.37
N MET A 52 1.04 0.41 -3.18
CA MET A 52 -0.36 0.80 -3.02
C MET A 52 -0.67 2.23 -3.42
N GLY A 53 0.19 3.18 -3.07
CA GLY A 53 0.02 4.58 -3.44
C GLY A 53 0.05 4.79 -4.94
N LEU A 54 0.99 4.16 -5.65
CA LEU A 54 1.07 4.26 -7.12
C LEU A 54 -0.11 3.55 -7.79
N ALA A 55 -0.54 2.38 -7.29
CA ALA A 55 -1.70 1.69 -7.82
C ALA A 55 -2.97 2.53 -7.67
N TRP A 56 -3.23 3.10 -6.49
CA TRP A 56 -4.40 3.94 -6.24
C TRP A 56 -4.37 5.26 -7.00
N LEU A 57 -3.21 5.92 -7.06
CA LEU A 57 -3.05 7.14 -7.86
C LEU A 57 -3.34 6.84 -9.34
N GLY A 58 -2.71 5.80 -9.88
CA GLY A 58 -2.87 5.38 -11.27
C GLY A 58 -4.31 4.97 -11.60
N GLN A 59 -4.94 4.16 -10.74
CA GLN A 59 -6.34 3.76 -10.92
C GLN A 59 -7.30 4.95 -10.84
N SER A 60 -7.09 5.90 -9.91
CA SER A 60 -7.95 7.08 -9.77
C SER A 60 -7.90 7.97 -11.00
N ILE A 61 -6.69 8.23 -11.52
CA ILE A 61 -6.49 9.00 -12.76
C ILE A 61 -7.08 8.24 -13.96
N TYR A 62 -6.80 6.95 -14.08
CA TYR A 62 -7.30 6.11 -15.18
C TYR A 62 -8.84 6.09 -15.23
N ILE A 63 -9.48 5.85 -14.09
CA ILE A 63 -10.95 5.84 -13.97
C ILE A 63 -11.52 7.24 -14.27
N GLY A 64 -10.87 8.30 -13.79
CA GLY A 64 -11.26 9.68 -14.09
C GLY A 64 -11.28 9.97 -15.59
N ILE A 65 -10.20 9.62 -16.29
CA ILE A 65 -10.08 9.84 -17.74
C ILE A 65 -11.08 8.99 -18.53
N ILE A 66 -11.15 7.68 -18.24
CA ILE A 66 -11.96 6.76 -19.06
C ILE A 66 -13.47 6.96 -18.87
N SER A 67 -13.88 7.40 -17.69
CA SER A 67 -15.31 7.65 -17.40
C SER A 67 -15.81 8.98 -17.94
N GLY A 68 -14.92 9.96 -18.16
CA GLY A 68 -15.30 11.33 -18.51
C GLY A 68 -16.18 12.02 -17.46
N SER A 69 -16.22 11.47 -16.24
CA SER A 69 -17.15 11.90 -15.18
C SER A 69 -16.68 13.19 -14.51
N GLN A 70 -17.63 14.08 -14.20
CA GLN A 70 -17.38 15.27 -13.38
C GLN A 70 -17.33 14.97 -11.87
N LEU A 71 -17.51 13.71 -11.47
CA LEU A 71 -17.57 13.32 -10.06
C LEU A 71 -16.30 13.70 -9.27
N PRO A 72 -15.06 13.49 -9.77
CA PRO A 72 -13.86 13.90 -9.04
C PRO A 72 -13.82 15.41 -8.79
N GLN A 73 -14.23 16.21 -9.77
CA GLN A 73 -14.30 17.67 -9.64
C GLN A 73 -15.31 18.07 -8.54
N LYS A 74 -16.54 17.53 -8.59
CA LYS A 74 -17.57 17.81 -7.57
C LYS A 74 -17.13 17.38 -6.16
N MET A 75 -16.48 16.23 -6.05
CA MET A 75 -15.93 15.77 -4.77
C MET A 75 -14.81 16.68 -4.29
N SER A 76 -13.93 17.14 -5.18
CA SER A 76 -12.86 18.07 -4.82
C SER A 76 -13.39 19.43 -4.35
N GLU A 77 -14.47 19.93 -4.94
CA GLU A 77 -15.14 21.17 -4.51
C GLU A 77 -15.81 21.00 -3.15
N LEU A 78 -16.55 19.89 -2.96
CA LEU A 78 -17.21 19.56 -1.70
C LEU A 78 -16.21 19.44 -0.54
N MET A 79 -15.03 18.88 -0.80
CA MET A 79 -13.95 18.72 0.17
C MET A 79 -13.09 19.99 0.35
N GLY A 80 -13.34 21.05 -0.42
CA GLY A 80 -12.56 22.28 -0.38
C GLY A 80 -11.13 22.16 -0.96
N LEU A 81 -10.89 21.15 -1.79
CA LEU A 81 -9.58 20.89 -2.43
C LEU A 81 -9.39 21.70 -3.72
N GLY A 82 -10.47 22.10 -4.38
CA GLY A 82 -10.47 23.00 -5.55
C GLY A 82 -9.98 22.38 -6.86
N SER A 83 -9.46 21.15 -6.86
CA SER A 83 -9.08 20.42 -8.07
C SER A 83 -9.16 18.90 -7.87
N ASP A 84 -9.67 18.22 -8.89
CA ASP A 84 -9.60 16.77 -9.06
C ASP A 84 -8.17 16.19 -8.98
N MET A 85 -7.16 16.90 -9.49
CA MET A 85 -5.75 16.49 -9.39
C MET A 85 -5.28 16.42 -7.93
N VAL A 86 -5.69 17.37 -7.10
CA VAL A 86 -5.39 17.35 -5.66
C VAL A 86 -6.09 16.16 -4.99
N LEU A 87 -7.34 15.89 -5.37
CA LEU A 87 -8.07 14.71 -4.88
C LEU A 87 -7.37 13.39 -5.25
N PHE A 88 -6.86 13.26 -6.48
CA PHE A 88 -6.09 12.09 -6.90
C PHE A 88 -4.78 11.95 -6.13
N ALA A 89 -4.06 13.05 -5.90
CA ALA A 89 -2.83 13.05 -5.10
C ALA A 89 -3.10 12.62 -3.65
N VAL A 90 -4.16 13.15 -3.03
CA VAL A 90 -4.59 12.74 -1.68
C VAL A 90 -4.97 11.25 -1.66
N THR A 91 -5.67 10.76 -2.69
CA THR A 91 -6.02 9.34 -2.82
C THR A 91 -4.78 8.46 -2.92
N GLY A 92 -3.80 8.86 -3.72
CA GLY A 92 -2.50 8.18 -3.81
C GLY A 92 -1.73 8.20 -2.48
N LEU A 93 -1.75 9.32 -1.76
CA LEU A 93 -1.12 9.44 -0.44
C LEU A 93 -1.79 8.55 0.60
N LEU A 94 -3.12 8.46 0.61
CA LEU A 94 -3.86 7.54 1.46
C LEU A 94 -3.51 6.09 1.12
N GLY A 95 -3.47 5.74 -0.16
CA GLY A 95 -3.00 4.44 -0.62
C GLY A 95 -1.58 4.14 -0.13
N PHE A 96 -0.67 5.12 -0.19
CA PHE A 96 0.69 4.98 0.31
C PHE A 96 0.71 4.67 1.80
N LEU A 97 -0.01 5.41 2.63
CA LEU A 97 -0.03 5.20 4.07
C LEU A 97 -0.62 3.82 4.41
N LEU A 98 -1.75 3.45 3.79
CA LEU A 98 -2.39 2.16 4.01
C LEU A 98 -1.47 0.99 3.62
N GLY A 99 -0.83 1.06 2.46
CA GLY A 99 0.11 0.04 2.00
C GLY A 99 1.37 -0.02 2.85
N ALA A 100 1.90 1.13 3.27
CA ALA A 100 3.12 1.21 4.06
C ALA A 100 2.94 0.59 5.45
N PHE A 101 1.86 0.93 6.16
CA PHE A 101 1.58 0.36 7.48
C PHE A 101 1.15 -1.11 7.42
N SER A 102 0.47 -1.53 6.35
CA SER A 102 0.16 -2.95 6.13
C SER A 102 1.43 -3.78 5.93
N ALA A 103 2.32 -3.31 5.06
CA ALA A 103 3.58 -3.99 4.78
C ALA A 103 4.53 -4.01 5.99
N LEU A 104 4.61 -2.89 6.72
CA LEU A 104 5.38 -2.79 7.95
C LEU A 104 4.87 -3.77 9.01
N SER A 105 3.55 -3.85 9.20
CA SER A 105 2.91 -4.80 10.12
C SER A 105 3.31 -6.24 9.81
N GLY A 106 3.24 -6.65 8.54
CA GLY A 106 3.66 -7.99 8.12
C GLY A 106 5.15 -8.28 8.37
N SER A 107 6.02 -7.30 8.09
CA SER A 107 7.46 -7.41 8.35
C SER A 107 7.78 -7.55 9.84
N LEU A 108 7.15 -6.72 10.68
CA LEU A 108 7.32 -6.75 12.13
C LEU A 108 6.74 -8.03 12.73
N PHE A 109 5.56 -8.47 12.28
CA PHE A 109 4.95 -9.72 12.71
C PHE A 109 5.88 -10.91 12.47
N ARG A 110 6.47 -11.02 11.27
CA ARG A 110 7.47 -12.06 10.98
C ARG A 110 8.67 -11.97 11.91
N LYS A 111 9.14 -10.76 12.22
CA LYS A 111 10.28 -10.55 13.13
C LYS A 111 9.96 -11.01 14.55
N SER A 112 8.75 -10.74 15.05
CA SER A 112 8.30 -11.16 16.38
C SER A 112 8.20 -12.68 16.54
N LEU A 113 7.94 -13.42 15.46
CA LEU A 113 7.92 -14.89 15.47
C LEU A 113 9.33 -15.52 15.52
N LYS A 114 10.40 -14.78 15.22
CA LYS A 114 11.76 -15.29 15.33
C LYS A 114 12.20 -15.28 16.79
N ARG A 115 12.54 -16.44 17.36
CA ARG A 115 13.11 -16.52 18.71
C ARG A 115 14.42 -15.72 18.78
N LYS A 116 14.53 -14.84 19.77
CA LYS A 116 15.84 -14.27 20.13
C LYS A 116 16.69 -15.40 20.72
N PRO A 117 17.95 -15.61 20.27
CA PRO A 117 18.82 -16.58 20.91
C PRO A 117 19.01 -16.16 22.37
N THR A 118 18.57 -17.00 23.28
CA THR A 118 18.87 -16.92 24.71
C THR A 118 20.29 -17.39 24.92
N ASN A 119 21.27 -16.61 24.47
CA ASN A 119 22.61 -16.73 25.04
C ASN A 119 22.96 -15.41 25.72
N ILE A 120 22.59 -15.33 27.00
CA ILE A 120 22.91 -14.20 27.90
C ILE A 120 24.35 -14.33 28.43
N TYR A 121 25.00 -15.49 28.23
CA TYR A 121 26.37 -15.74 28.62
C TYR A 121 27.18 -16.10 27.37
N GLY A 122 27.68 -15.09 26.68
CA GLY A 122 28.79 -15.29 25.75
C GLY A 122 29.90 -16.04 26.47
N GLY A 123 30.25 -17.22 25.97
CA GLY A 123 31.56 -17.82 26.24
C GLY A 123 32.65 -16.99 25.56
#